data_AF-A0A5J4UFM0-F1
#
_entry.id   AF-A0A5J4UFM0-F1
#
_cell.length_a   1.000
_cell.length_b   1.000
_cell.length_c   1.000
_cell.angle_alpha   90.00
_cell.angle_beta   90.00
_cell.angle_gamma   90.00
#
_symmetry.space_group_name_H-M   'P 1'
#
loop_
_entity.id
_entity.type
_entity.pdbx_description
1 polymer ?
#
loop_
_entity_poly.entity_id
_entity_poly.type
_entity_poly.pdbx_seq_one_letter_code
_entity_poly.pdbx_strand_id
1 'polypeptide(L)'
;GRRREELLKVEDPELVIANFISQLEAEDATNANQANCRSALGTLFQLQGFKKEKINGVALHQIMKKPQAGMRKPIKEEQIWNYDQLLKYIKSQSDQKVQLSEIEFLGIVIATIMGYSTLRLIEVHRAIVLKLPKGCRQVKTATFKGHDTGVTNRVASYEETSKAVHIVMNACKIPTGYTVISIRSSSMTKQIDQGTTKTEINRATRHRKGSQEVANHYDKNLNDKIRTRLAKL
;
A
#
# COMPACT_ATOMS: atom_id res chain seq x y z
N GLY A 1 15.74 -7.46 -31.21
CA GLY A 1 15.52 -8.31 -30.03
C GLY A 1 16.02 -9.70 -30.31
N ARG A 2 16.67 -10.37 -29.35
CA ARG A 2 17.18 -11.75 -29.53
C ARG A 2 16.04 -12.77 -29.54
N ARG A 3 16.18 -13.83 -30.36
CA ARG A 3 15.18 -14.91 -30.52
C ARG A 3 15.19 -15.88 -29.33
N ARG A 4 14.08 -16.59 -29.12
CA ARG A 4 13.91 -17.62 -28.07
C ARG A 4 15.01 -18.69 -28.13
N GLU A 5 15.49 -19.03 -29.33
CA GLU A 5 16.56 -20.02 -29.52
C GLU A 5 17.93 -19.55 -28.96
N GLU A 6 18.20 -18.25 -28.92
CA GLU A 6 19.46 -17.70 -28.40
C GLU A 6 19.50 -17.70 -26.87
N LEU A 7 18.34 -17.62 -26.21
CA LEU A 7 18.22 -17.71 -24.75
C LEU A 7 18.50 -19.12 -24.23
N LEU A 8 18.31 -20.15 -25.06
CA LEU A 8 18.61 -21.55 -24.73
C LEU A 8 20.11 -21.86 -24.79
N LYS A 9 20.93 -20.97 -25.37
CA LYS A 9 22.40 -21.10 -25.47
C LYS A 9 23.15 -20.35 -24.37
N VAL A 10 22.44 -19.83 -23.37
CA VAL A 10 23.09 -19.10 -22.26
C VAL A 10 23.81 -20.12 -21.37
N GLU A 11 25.14 -20.13 -21.42
CA GLU A 11 25.94 -21.04 -20.59
C GLU A 11 26.06 -20.54 -19.15
N ASP A 12 26.13 -19.21 -18.97
CA ASP A 12 26.28 -18.56 -17.68
C ASP A 12 25.16 -17.53 -17.42
N PRO A 13 24.09 -17.93 -16.72
CA PRO A 13 22.99 -17.03 -16.39
C PRO A 13 23.39 -15.95 -15.37
N GLU A 14 24.38 -16.19 -14.51
CA GLU A 14 24.87 -15.17 -13.57
C GLU A 14 25.50 -14.01 -14.34
N LEU A 15 26.39 -14.32 -15.29
CA LEU A 15 27.08 -13.32 -16.11
C LEU A 15 26.10 -12.49 -16.95
N VAL A 16 25.08 -13.12 -17.52
CA VAL A 16 24.04 -12.40 -18.28
C VAL A 16 23.28 -11.42 -17.40
N ILE A 17 22.87 -11.82 -16.19
CA ILE A 17 22.21 -10.92 -15.25
C ILE A 17 23.16 -9.79 -14.84
N ALA A 18 24.39 -10.13 -14.47
CA ALA A 18 25.40 -9.16 -14.04
C ALA A 18 25.63 -8.07 -15.10
N ASN A 19 25.88 -8.46 -16.35
CA ASN A 19 26.08 -7.53 -17.46
C ASN A 19 24.85 -6.65 -17.70
N PHE A 20 23.64 -7.22 -17.61
CA PHE A 20 22.41 -6.45 -17.77
C PHE A 20 22.21 -5.42 -16.66
N ILE A 21 22.50 -5.79 -15.40
CA ILE A 21 22.42 -4.84 -14.28
C ILE A 21 23.46 -3.73 -14.42
N SER A 22 24.68 -4.04 -14.85
CA SER A 22 25.71 -3.03 -15.12
C SER A 22 25.33 -2.09 -16.26
N GLN A 23 24.64 -2.58 -17.30
CA GLN A 23 24.09 -1.74 -18.36
C GLN A 23 23.00 -0.80 -17.82
N LEU A 24 22.07 -1.32 -17.01
CA LEU A 24 21.04 -0.49 -16.37
C LEU A 24 21.66 0.58 -15.47
N GLU A 25 22.75 0.28 -14.77
CA GLU A 25 23.48 1.27 -13.99
C GLU A 25 24.11 2.36 -14.87
N ALA A 26 24.68 2.00 -16.02
CA ALA A 26 25.23 2.95 -16.98
C ALA A 26 24.16 3.84 -17.64
N GLU A 27 22.91 3.36 -17.71
CA GLU A 27 21.74 4.10 -18.20
C GLU A 27 20.98 4.86 -17.10
N ASP A 28 21.61 5.07 -15.93
CA ASP A 28 21.03 5.77 -14.77
C ASP A 28 19.68 5.19 -14.29
N ALA A 29 19.45 3.89 -14.50
CA ALA A 29 18.23 3.24 -14.04
C ALA A 29 18.15 3.22 -12.51
N THR A 30 16.94 3.45 -11.98
CA THR A 30 16.72 3.44 -10.52
C THR A 30 17.15 2.11 -9.88
N ASN A 31 17.66 2.16 -8.65
CA ASN A 31 18.04 0.97 -7.89
C ASN A 31 16.88 -0.05 -7.78
N ALA A 32 15.64 0.42 -7.70
CA ALA A 32 14.44 -0.42 -7.69
C ALA A 32 14.22 -1.14 -9.02
N ASN A 33 14.45 -0.46 -10.16
CA ASN A 33 14.39 -1.08 -11.47
C ASN A 33 15.44 -2.21 -11.59
N GLN A 34 16.69 -1.93 -11.21
CA GLN A 34 17.77 -2.93 -11.22
C GLN A 34 17.41 -4.17 -10.39
N ALA A 35 16.88 -3.99 -9.17
CA ALA A 35 16.48 -5.12 -8.32
C ALA A 35 15.28 -5.92 -8.89
N ASN A 36 14.31 -5.25 -9.51
CA ASN A 36 13.18 -5.89 -10.16
C ASN A 36 13.64 -6.69 -11.38
N CYS A 37 14.49 -6.11 -12.23
CA CYS A 37 15.08 -6.77 -13.39
C CYS A 37 15.90 -8.00 -13.01
N ARG A 38 16.77 -7.90 -11.99
CA ARG A 38 17.52 -9.06 -11.46
C ARG A 38 16.58 -10.18 -11.03
N SER A 39 15.48 -9.85 -10.35
CA SER A 39 14.53 -10.84 -9.86
C SER A 39 13.74 -11.49 -10.99
N ALA A 40 13.33 -10.71 -12.00
CA ALA A 40 12.64 -11.20 -13.18
C ALA A 40 13.53 -12.15 -14.01
N LEU A 41 14.78 -11.74 -14.30
CA LEU A 41 15.73 -12.57 -15.03
C LEU A 41 16.11 -13.84 -14.26
N GLY A 42 16.33 -13.74 -12.95
CA GLY A 42 16.59 -14.92 -12.11
C GLY A 42 15.43 -15.92 -12.14
N THR A 43 14.18 -15.43 -12.12
CA THR A 43 12.99 -16.28 -12.26
C THR A 43 12.93 -16.93 -13.65
N LEU A 44 13.23 -16.17 -14.71
CA LEU A 44 13.25 -16.68 -16.08
C LEU A 44 14.26 -17.83 -16.25
N PHE A 45 15.51 -17.65 -15.77
CA PHE A 45 16.52 -18.70 -15.84
C PHE A 45 16.15 -19.91 -14.98
N GLN A 46 15.54 -19.70 -13.83
CA GLN A 46 15.04 -20.82 -13.03
C GLN A 46 13.96 -21.62 -13.77
N LEU A 47 13.05 -20.96 -14.48
CA LEU A 47 12.04 -21.61 -15.33
C LEU A 47 12.64 -22.35 -16.53
N GLN A 48 13.80 -21.91 -17.02
CA GLN A 48 14.57 -22.60 -18.06
C GLN A 48 15.35 -23.82 -17.53
N GLY A 49 15.29 -24.10 -16.22
CA GLY A 49 15.92 -25.28 -15.60
C GLY A 49 17.29 -25.01 -14.97
N PHE A 50 17.78 -23.77 -14.96
CA PHE A 50 19.02 -23.45 -14.27
C PHE A 50 18.83 -23.54 -12.74
N LYS A 51 19.80 -24.17 -12.07
CA LYS A 51 19.79 -24.26 -10.60
C LYS A 51 20.05 -22.89 -9.98
N LYS A 52 19.47 -22.62 -8.80
CA LYS A 52 19.57 -21.32 -8.14
C LYS A 52 21.00 -20.89 -7.83
N GLU A 53 21.89 -21.85 -7.60
CA GLU A 53 23.30 -21.61 -7.29
C GLU A 53 24.05 -21.07 -8.51
N LYS A 54 23.67 -21.50 -9.73
CA LYS A 54 24.22 -20.98 -10.98
C LYS A 54 23.71 -19.59 -11.34
N ILE A 55 22.55 -19.21 -10.80
CA ILE A 55 21.91 -17.91 -11.06
C ILE A 55 22.36 -16.84 -10.05
N ASN A 56 22.58 -17.26 -8.79
CA ASN A 56 22.81 -16.37 -7.66
C ASN A 56 24.23 -16.51 -7.10
N GLY A 57 25.23 -16.48 -7.98
CA GLY A 57 26.61 -16.53 -7.54
C GLY A 57 27.12 -15.25 -6.89
N VAL A 58 28.41 -15.28 -6.57
CA VAL A 58 29.07 -14.26 -5.74
C VAL A 58 29.23 -12.94 -6.50
N ALA A 59 29.49 -12.96 -7.81
CA ALA A 59 29.71 -11.76 -8.59
C ALA A 59 28.42 -10.93 -8.68
N LEU A 60 27.29 -11.59 -8.98
CA LEU A 60 25.99 -10.95 -8.97
C LEU A 60 25.62 -10.43 -7.58
N HIS A 61 25.95 -11.17 -6.51
CA HIS A 61 25.73 -10.70 -5.15
C HIS A 61 26.49 -9.40 -4.85
N GLN A 62 27.73 -9.26 -5.31
CA GLN A 62 28.54 -8.04 -5.11
C GLN A 62 27.96 -6.86 -5.89
N ILE A 63 27.64 -7.03 -7.18
CA ILE A 63 27.03 -5.98 -8.03
C ILE A 63 25.74 -5.48 -7.38
N MET A 64 24.92 -6.38 -6.84
CA MET A 64 23.65 -6.03 -6.24
C MET A 64 23.75 -5.31 -4.89
N LYS A 65 24.91 -5.24 -4.23
CA LYS A 65 25.04 -4.55 -2.93
C LYS A 65 24.73 -3.06 -3.02
N LYS A 66 25.22 -2.37 -4.06
CA LYS A 66 25.00 -0.92 -4.24
C LYS A 66 23.51 -0.60 -4.49
N PRO A 67 22.82 -1.25 -5.44
CA PRO A 67 21.37 -1.07 -5.60
C PRO A 67 20.58 -1.43 -4.35
N GLN A 68 20.92 -2.53 -3.68
CA GLN A 68 20.25 -2.93 -2.44
C GLN A 68 20.43 -1.90 -1.33
N ALA A 69 21.63 -1.35 -1.16
CA ALA A 69 21.91 -0.30 -0.18
C ALA A 69 21.13 0.98 -0.52
N GLY A 70 21.13 1.40 -1.79
CA GLY A 70 20.39 2.57 -2.25
C GLY A 70 18.87 2.43 -2.21
N MET A 71 18.34 1.20 -2.13
CA MET A 71 16.92 0.93 -1.88
C MET A 71 16.56 0.91 -0.39
N ARG A 72 17.54 0.87 0.52
CA ARG A 72 17.24 0.96 1.95
C ARG A 72 16.62 2.32 2.21
N LYS A 73 15.39 2.33 2.72
CA LYS A 73 14.76 3.57 3.14
C LYS A 73 15.63 4.18 4.23
N PRO A 74 16.10 5.44 4.10
CA PRO A 74 16.70 6.12 5.22
C PRO A 74 15.69 6.11 6.36
N ILE A 75 16.12 5.75 7.55
CA ILE A 75 15.29 5.89 8.74
C ILE A 75 15.27 7.38 9.04
N LYS A 76 14.34 8.08 8.40
CA LYS A 76 14.04 9.49 8.66
C LYS A 76 12.61 9.56 9.14
N GLU A 77 12.37 10.44 10.10
CA GLU A 77 11.02 10.80 10.50
C GLU A 77 10.34 11.46 9.31
N GLU A 78 9.23 10.88 8.84
CA GLU A 78 8.40 11.50 7.81
C GLU A 78 7.47 12.48 8.49
N GLN A 79 7.42 13.73 8.01
CA GLN A 79 6.40 14.67 8.45
C GLN A 79 5.03 14.11 8.06
N ILE A 80 4.10 14.05 9.01
CA ILE A 80 2.74 13.53 8.82
C ILE A 80 1.77 14.68 9.12
N TRP A 81 0.81 14.91 8.22
CA TRP A 81 -0.20 15.96 8.41
C TRP A 81 -1.20 15.57 9.50
N ASN A 82 -1.78 16.56 10.18
CA ASN A 82 -2.68 16.32 11.31
C ASN A 82 -4.03 15.78 10.84
N TYR A 83 -4.36 14.54 11.22
CA TYR A 83 -5.61 13.88 10.88
C TYR A 83 -6.87 14.67 11.30
N ASP A 84 -6.76 15.52 12.32
CA ASP A 84 -7.86 16.39 12.76
C ASP A 84 -8.31 17.38 11.69
N GLN A 85 -7.45 17.74 10.73
CA GLN A 85 -7.84 18.59 9.60
C GLN A 85 -8.97 17.93 8.80
N LEU A 86 -8.85 16.62 8.53
CA LEU A 86 -9.87 15.84 7.83
C LEU A 86 -11.13 15.66 8.67
N LEU A 87 -10.99 15.31 9.95
CA LEU A 87 -12.13 15.13 10.85
C LEU A 87 -12.93 16.42 11.05
N LYS A 88 -12.25 17.57 11.21
CA LYS A 88 -12.89 18.89 11.34
C LYS A 88 -13.63 19.26 10.06
N TYR A 89 -13.03 19.02 8.89
CA TYR A 89 -13.69 19.25 7.61
C TYR A 89 -14.95 18.39 7.44
N ILE A 90 -14.88 17.09 7.73
CA ILE A 90 -16.05 16.19 7.63
C ILE A 90 -17.16 16.65 8.58
N LYS A 91 -16.79 17.01 9.82
CA LYS A 91 -17.75 17.53 10.79
C LYS A 91 -18.40 18.84 10.33
N SER A 92 -17.62 19.79 9.80
CA SER A 92 -18.16 21.06 9.30
C SER A 92 -19.12 20.86 8.13
N GLN A 93 -18.81 19.96 7.19
CA GLN A 93 -19.71 19.64 6.07
C GLN A 93 -21.03 19.03 6.57
N SER A 94 -20.97 18.15 7.58
CA SER A 94 -22.15 17.54 8.19
C SER A 94 -23.01 18.56 8.94
N ASP A 95 -22.39 19.43 9.75
CA ASP A 95 -23.09 20.40 10.60
C ASP A 95 -23.78 21.49 9.76
N GLN A 96 -23.11 21.94 8.69
CA GLN A 96 -23.62 22.97 7.78
C GLN A 96 -24.66 22.44 6.78
N LYS A 97 -24.92 21.12 6.75
CA LYS A 97 -25.80 20.45 5.77
C LYS A 97 -25.50 20.88 4.32
N VAL A 98 -24.22 21.11 4.00
CA VAL A 98 -23.80 21.55 2.67
C VAL A 98 -24.21 20.51 1.65
N GLN A 99 -24.77 20.97 0.53
CA GLN A 99 -25.03 20.09 -0.61
C GLN A 99 -23.70 19.76 -1.28
N LEU A 100 -23.17 18.58 -0.97
CA LEU A 100 -21.94 18.06 -1.56
C LEU A 100 -22.21 17.55 -2.97
N SER A 101 -21.28 17.79 -3.90
CA SER A 101 -21.28 17.08 -5.18
C SER A 101 -21.03 15.59 -4.98
N GLU A 102 -21.44 14.75 -5.95
CA GLU A 102 -21.23 13.30 -5.86
C GLU A 102 -19.75 12.93 -5.67
N ILE A 103 -18.85 13.66 -6.32
CA ILE A 103 -17.40 13.41 -6.24
C ILE A 103 -16.82 13.80 -4.88
N GLU A 104 -17.28 14.90 -4.27
CA GLU A 104 -16.88 15.29 -2.92
C GLU A 104 -17.41 14.30 -1.88
N PHE A 105 -18.68 13.90 -2.02
CA PHE A 105 -19.29 12.90 -1.16
C PHE A 105 -18.55 11.57 -1.25
N LEU A 106 -18.23 11.11 -2.46
CA LEU A 106 -17.41 9.92 -2.68
C LEU A 106 -16.04 10.06 -2.02
N GLY A 107 -15.37 11.19 -2.21
CA GLY A 107 -14.07 11.47 -1.61
C GLY A 107 -14.10 11.38 -0.08
N ILE A 108 -15.14 11.97 0.55
CA ILE A 108 -15.33 11.95 1.99
C ILE A 108 -15.57 10.52 2.48
N VAL A 109 -16.44 9.77 1.82
CA VAL A 109 -16.75 8.38 2.18
C VAL A 109 -15.49 7.52 2.10
N ILE A 110 -14.72 7.64 1.02
CA ILE A 110 -13.50 6.84 0.83
C ILE A 110 -12.42 7.23 1.85
N ALA A 111 -12.16 8.53 2.04
CA ALA A 111 -11.19 9.01 3.02
C ALA A 111 -11.56 8.56 4.45
N THR A 112 -12.85 8.61 4.80
CA THR A 112 -13.39 8.15 6.07
C THR A 112 -13.16 6.64 6.25
N ILE A 113 -13.52 5.82 5.25
CA ILE A 113 -13.28 4.38 5.31
C ILE A 113 -11.79 4.10 5.46
N MET A 114 -10.93 4.75 4.66
CA MET A 114 -9.48 4.57 4.73
C MET A 114 -8.91 4.92 6.11
N GLY A 115 -9.36 6.01 6.73
CA GLY A 115 -8.93 6.40 8.06
C GLY A 115 -9.40 5.43 9.15
N TYR A 116 -10.69 5.12 9.23
CA TYR A 116 -11.24 4.27 10.30
C TYR A 116 -10.91 2.78 10.18
N SER A 117 -10.65 2.29 8.97
CA SER A 117 -10.27 0.89 8.73
C SER A 117 -8.76 0.70 8.57
N THR A 118 -8.02 1.79 8.39
CA THR A 118 -6.62 1.81 7.95
C THR A 118 -6.39 1.11 6.61
N LEU A 119 -7.42 0.76 5.82
CA LEU A 119 -7.25 0.07 4.53
C LEU A 119 -6.58 0.96 3.47
N ARG A 120 -5.88 0.34 2.52
CA ARG A 120 -5.35 1.03 1.32
C ARG A 120 -6.48 1.36 0.36
N LEU A 121 -6.30 2.40 -0.46
CA LEU A 121 -7.28 2.80 -1.48
C LEU A 121 -7.69 1.61 -2.37
N ILE A 122 -6.75 0.79 -2.81
CA ILE A 122 -7.06 -0.38 -3.65
C ILE A 122 -7.88 -1.46 -2.92
N GLU A 123 -7.69 -1.58 -1.61
CA GLU A 123 -8.46 -2.52 -0.77
C GLU A 123 -9.89 -2.00 -0.59
N VAL A 124 -10.06 -0.68 -0.38
CA VAL A 124 -11.37 -0.02 -0.31
C VAL A 124 -12.09 -0.06 -1.65
N HIS A 125 -11.39 0.24 -2.75
CA HIS A 125 -11.94 0.21 -4.11
C HIS A 125 -12.43 -1.17 -4.54
N ARG A 126 -11.86 -2.24 -3.97
CA ARG A 126 -12.26 -3.64 -4.20
C ARG A 126 -13.22 -4.17 -3.13
N ALA A 127 -13.58 -3.36 -2.15
CA ALA A 127 -14.33 -3.83 -1.00
C ALA A 127 -15.81 -4.06 -1.32
N ILE A 128 -16.39 -5.03 -0.61
CA ILE A 128 -17.84 -5.21 -0.54
C ILE A 128 -18.30 -4.65 0.81
N VAL A 129 -19.29 -3.76 0.80
CA VAL A 129 -19.85 -3.21 2.03
C VAL A 129 -21.16 -3.92 2.35
N LEU A 130 -21.20 -4.62 3.48
CA LEU A 130 -22.40 -5.27 3.99
C LEU A 130 -23.04 -4.42 5.10
N LYS A 131 -24.37 -4.32 5.07
CA LYS A 131 -25.14 -3.74 6.16
C LYS A 131 -25.31 -4.79 7.26
N LEU A 132 -24.95 -4.44 8.49
CA LEU A 132 -25.14 -5.26 9.69
C LEU A 132 -26.24 -4.66 10.57
N PRO A 133 -26.77 -5.41 11.55
CA PRO A 133 -27.68 -4.87 12.56
C PRO A 133 -27.08 -3.68 13.32
N LYS A 134 -27.94 -2.88 13.98
CA LYS A 134 -27.55 -1.71 14.79
C LYS A 134 -26.85 -0.58 14.01
N GLY A 135 -27.07 -0.50 12.70
CA GLY A 135 -26.48 0.56 11.85
C GLY A 135 -25.00 0.35 11.52
N CYS A 136 -24.41 -0.78 11.91
CA CYS A 136 -23.02 -1.09 11.61
C CYS A 136 -22.85 -1.43 10.11
N ARG A 137 -21.69 -1.10 9.54
CA ARG A 137 -21.29 -1.50 8.19
C ARG A 137 -20.01 -2.32 8.23
N GLN A 138 -20.01 -3.46 7.55
CA GLN A 138 -18.82 -4.31 7.42
C GLN A 138 -18.19 -4.12 6.04
N VAL A 139 -16.92 -3.70 6.03
CA VAL A 139 -16.10 -3.61 4.81
C VAL A 139 -15.36 -4.93 4.63
N LYS A 140 -15.81 -5.77 3.70
CA LYS A 140 -15.16 -7.04 3.34
C LYS A 140 -14.14 -6.80 2.23
N THR A 141 -12.89 -7.18 2.49
CA THR A 141 -11.77 -7.07 1.54
C THR A 141 -11.06 -8.41 1.39
N ALA A 142 -10.46 -8.66 0.23
CA ALA A 142 -9.56 -9.80 0.07
C ALA A 142 -8.30 -9.61 0.92
N THR A 143 -7.86 -10.69 1.58
CA THR A 143 -6.74 -10.65 2.54
C THR A 143 -5.38 -10.68 1.84
N PHE A 144 -5.32 -11.13 0.58
CA PHE A 144 -4.07 -11.33 -0.16
C PHE A 144 -3.91 -10.34 -1.32
N LYS A 145 -2.66 -9.91 -1.53
CA LYS A 145 -2.30 -9.03 -2.63
C LYS A 145 -2.57 -9.74 -3.96
N GLY A 146 -3.38 -9.12 -4.83
CA GLY A 146 -3.69 -9.65 -6.17
C GLY A 146 -4.94 -10.51 -6.25
N HIS A 147 -5.57 -10.87 -5.13
CA HIS A 147 -6.83 -11.60 -5.15
C HIS A 147 -7.99 -10.65 -5.48
N ASP A 148 -8.80 -11.01 -6.48
CA ASP A 148 -10.02 -10.28 -6.80
C ASP A 148 -11.15 -10.72 -5.86
N THR A 149 -11.95 -9.77 -5.37
CA THR A 149 -13.16 -10.07 -4.61
C THR A 149 -14.33 -10.48 -5.51
N GLY A 150 -14.10 -10.51 -6.83
CA GLY A 150 -15.12 -10.82 -7.83
C GLY A 150 -16.09 -9.65 -8.07
N VAL A 151 -15.73 -8.43 -7.67
CA VAL A 151 -16.56 -7.24 -7.81
C VAL A 151 -16.40 -6.66 -9.22
N THR A 152 -17.36 -6.96 -10.09
CA THR A 152 -17.38 -6.58 -11.52
C THR A 152 -18.18 -5.31 -11.83
N ASN A 153 -19.18 -4.94 -11.02
CA ASN A 153 -19.97 -3.71 -11.17
C ASN A 153 -19.55 -2.63 -10.18
N ARG A 154 -18.52 -1.84 -10.53
CA ARG A 154 -18.03 -0.74 -9.70
C ARG A 154 -18.64 0.58 -10.15
N VAL A 155 -19.07 1.39 -9.19
CA VAL A 155 -19.65 2.72 -9.42
C VAL A 155 -18.60 3.71 -9.95
N ALA A 156 -17.34 3.54 -9.58
CA ALA A 156 -16.23 4.39 -10.01
C ALA A 156 -14.95 3.57 -10.27
N SER A 157 -14.15 4.04 -11.22
CA SER A 157 -12.79 3.54 -11.46
C SER A 157 -11.85 3.86 -10.29
N TYR A 158 -10.71 3.15 -10.23
CA TYR A 158 -9.70 3.42 -9.21
C TYR A 158 -9.17 4.85 -9.30
N GLU A 159 -9.01 5.35 -10.53
CA GLU A 159 -8.50 6.70 -10.79
C GLU A 159 -9.49 7.77 -10.35
N GLU A 160 -10.78 7.63 -10.67
CA GLU A 160 -11.83 8.54 -10.20
C GLU A 160 -11.92 8.54 -8.66
N THR A 161 -11.82 7.36 -8.05
CA THR A 161 -11.80 7.22 -6.59
C THR A 161 -10.58 7.96 -5.98
N SER A 162 -9.41 7.84 -6.61
CA SER A 162 -8.20 8.56 -6.18
C SER A 162 -8.35 10.07 -6.33
N LYS A 163 -8.91 10.53 -7.47
CA LYS A 163 -9.19 11.95 -7.72
C LYS A 163 -10.16 12.53 -6.69
N ALA A 164 -11.24 11.82 -6.39
CA ALA A 164 -12.22 12.20 -5.37
C ALA A 164 -11.57 12.40 -4.00
N VAL A 165 -10.69 11.49 -3.58
CA VAL A 165 -9.94 11.63 -2.32
C VAL A 165 -9.01 12.85 -2.35
N HIS A 166 -8.32 13.10 -3.46
CA HIS A 166 -7.45 14.28 -3.59
C HIS A 166 -8.21 15.61 -3.53
N ILE A 167 -9.42 15.68 -4.09
CA ILE A 167 -10.29 16.87 -3.96
C ILE A 167 -10.55 17.18 -2.48
N VAL A 168 -10.90 16.16 -1.69
CA VAL A 168 -11.13 16.32 -0.25
C VAL A 168 -9.85 16.68 0.48
N MET A 169 -8.71 16.08 0.14
CA MET A 169 -7.43 16.43 0.76
C MET A 169 -7.08 17.91 0.53
N ASN A 170 -7.31 18.42 -0.67
CA ASN A 170 -7.11 19.83 -1.01
C ASN A 170 -8.08 20.73 -0.22
N ALA A 171 -9.37 20.36 -0.12
CA ALA A 171 -10.36 21.08 0.67
C ALA A 171 -10.01 21.14 2.16
N CYS A 172 -9.35 20.10 2.69
CA CYS A 172 -8.83 20.04 4.05
C CYS A 172 -7.55 20.87 4.27
N LYS A 173 -7.03 21.54 3.22
CA LYS A 173 -5.75 22.28 3.25
C LYS A 173 -4.57 21.39 3.64
N ILE A 174 -4.58 20.13 3.21
CA ILE A 174 -3.44 19.23 3.37
C ILE A 174 -2.35 19.66 2.36
N PRO A 175 -1.07 19.76 2.77
CA PRO A 175 0.00 20.18 1.86
C PRO A 175 0.09 19.34 0.59
N THR A 176 0.44 19.97 -0.53
CA THR A 176 0.70 19.29 -1.78
C THR A 176 1.92 18.36 -1.64
N GLY A 177 1.86 17.17 -2.25
CA GLY A 177 2.90 16.15 -2.16
C GLY A 177 2.53 14.92 -1.30
N TYR A 178 1.51 15.03 -0.45
CA TYR A 178 0.94 13.85 0.21
C TYR A 178 0.07 13.04 -0.76
N THR A 179 0.21 11.72 -0.71
CA THR A 179 -0.62 10.79 -1.48
C THR A 179 -1.83 10.33 -0.67
N VAL A 180 -2.82 9.72 -1.31
CA VAL A 180 -3.98 9.09 -0.62
C VAL A 180 -3.58 8.10 0.48
N ILE A 181 -2.39 7.49 0.38
CA ILE A 181 -1.86 6.55 1.38
C ILE A 181 -1.55 7.27 2.70
N SER A 182 -1.23 8.57 2.66
CA SER A 182 -0.92 9.37 3.86
C SER A 182 -2.10 9.44 4.85
N ILE A 183 -3.35 9.32 4.38
CA ILE A 183 -4.54 9.27 5.25
C ILE A 183 -4.42 8.14 6.28
N ARG A 184 -3.94 6.97 5.84
CA ARG A 184 -3.69 5.83 6.73
C ARG A 184 -2.61 6.18 7.76
N SER A 185 -1.50 6.78 7.31
CA SER A 185 -0.39 7.16 8.18
C SER A 185 -0.83 8.19 9.24
N SER A 186 -1.49 9.27 8.84
CA SER A 186 -2.04 10.29 9.74
C SER A 186 -3.04 9.72 10.74
N SER A 187 -3.94 8.84 10.30
CA SER A 187 -4.88 8.16 11.19
C SER A 187 -4.15 7.31 12.23
N MET A 188 -3.14 6.53 11.82
CA MET A 188 -2.35 5.71 12.73
C MET A 188 -1.58 6.58 13.74
N THR A 189 -0.98 7.69 13.31
CA THR A 189 -0.28 8.63 14.20
C THR A 189 -1.23 9.18 15.26
N LYS A 190 -2.42 9.67 14.88
CA LYS A 190 -3.42 10.13 15.86
C LYS A 190 -3.81 9.02 16.85
N GLN A 191 -3.94 7.76 16.41
CA GLN A 191 -4.24 6.65 17.32
C GLN A 191 -3.12 6.43 18.34
N ILE A 192 -1.85 6.54 17.91
CA ILE A 192 -0.67 6.46 18.80
C ILE A 192 -0.71 7.60 19.81
N ASP A 193 -0.95 8.83 19.36
CA ASP A 193 -1.01 10.03 20.20
C ASP A 193 -2.14 9.92 21.24
N GLN A 194 -3.23 9.23 20.91
CA GLN A 194 -4.34 8.91 21.82
C GLN A 194 -4.05 7.74 22.77
N GLY A 195 -2.81 7.25 22.83
CA GLY A 195 -2.37 6.18 23.74
C GLY A 195 -2.77 4.77 23.30
N THR A 196 -3.02 4.54 22.00
CA THR A 196 -3.29 3.19 21.49
C THR A 196 -1.99 2.38 21.48
N THR A 197 -2.04 1.16 22.02
CA THR A 197 -0.85 0.32 22.12
C THR A 197 -0.38 -0.19 20.76
N LYS A 198 0.92 -0.49 20.63
CA LYS A 198 1.50 -1.08 19.41
C LYS A 198 0.79 -2.38 19.01
N THR A 199 0.36 -3.18 19.98
CA THR A 199 -0.37 -4.43 19.75
C THR A 199 -1.76 -4.18 19.16
N GLU A 200 -2.49 -3.20 19.69
CA GLU A 200 -3.80 -2.77 19.17
C GLU A 200 -3.69 -2.21 17.74
N ILE A 201 -2.67 -1.39 17.48
CA ILE A 201 -2.42 -0.85 16.13
C ILE A 201 -2.06 -1.96 15.15
N ASN A 202 -1.13 -2.85 15.50
CA ASN A 202 -0.75 -3.97 14.63
C ASN A 202 -1.96 -4.88 14.32
N ARG A 203 -2.84 -5.09 15.29
CA ARG A 203 -4.11 -5.81 15.12
C ARG A 203 -5.05 -5.09 14.15
N ALA A 204 -5.27 -3.79 14.34
CA ALA A 204 -6.18 -2.99 13.49
C ALA A 204 -5.68 -2.87 12.04
N THR A 205 -4.36 -2.78 11.85
CA THR A 205 -3.70 -2.45 10.58
C THR A 205 -3.28 -3.66 9.75
N ARG A 206 -3.35 -4.87 10.32
CA ARG A 206 -3.00 -6.16 9.69
C ARG A 206 -1.59 -6.15 9.06
N HIS A 207 -0.62 -5.53 9.71
CA HIS A 207 0.74 -5.47 9.20
C HIS A 207 1.41 -6.86 9.18
N ARG A 208 1.95 -7.26 8.01
CA ARG A 208 2.61 -8.56 7.76
C ARG A 208 3.76 -8.91 8.73
N LYS A 209 4.38 -7.92 9.37
CA LYS A 209 5.46 -8.12 10.35
C LYS A 209 4.95 -8.38 11.79
N GLY A 210 3.64 -8.38 12.03
CA GLY A 210 3.06 -8.96 13.25
C GLY A 210 3.11 -10.48 13.21
N SER A 211 2.99 -11.17 14.34
CA SER A 211 2.95 -12.63 14.34
C SER A 211 1.75 -13.13 13.54
N GLN A 212 1.93 -14.21 12.77
CA GLN A 212 0.87 -14.85 11.98
C GLN A 212 -0.31 -15.29 12.86
N GLU A 213 -0.05 -15.61 14.13
CA GLU A 213 -1.04 -15.89 15.17
C GLU A 213 -1.88 -14.64 15.50
N VAL A 214 -1.29 -13.46 15.63
CA VAL A 214 -2.04 -12.19 15.83
C VAL A 214 -2.93 -11.86 14.63
N ALA A 215 -2.52 -12.27 13.42
CA ALA A 215 -3.32 -12.10 12.21
C ALA A 215 -4.47 -13.12 12.07
N ASN A 216 -4.28 -14.36 12.56
CA ASN A 216 -5.22 -15.48 12.37
C ASN A 216 -6.15 -15.72 13.58
N HIS A 217 -5.72 -15.45 14.82
CA HIS A 217 -6.41 -15.90 16.05
C HIS A 217 -7.22 -14.83 16.80
N TYR A 218 -7.09 -13.53 16.52
CA TYR A 218 -7.77 -12.51 17.33
C TYR A 218 -8.84 -11.71 16.57
N ASP A 219 -10.07 -12.16 16.83
CA ASP A 219 -11.41 -11.55 16.81
C ASP A 219 -11.66 -10.29 15.96
N LYS A 220 -12.63 -10.42 15.06
CA LYS A 220 -13.10 -9.44 14.06
C LYS A 220 -13.92 -8.28 14.66
N ASN A 221 -14.20 -8.31 15.98
CA ASN A 221 -15.25 -7.49 16.61
C ASN A 221 -14.78 -6.41 17.61
N LEU A 222 -13.48 -6.20 17.84
CA LEU A 222 -13.00 -5.30 18.94
C LEU A 222 -12.21 -4.04 18.52
N ASN A 223 -12.31 -3.61 17.26
CA ASN A 223 -11.69 -2.35 16.82
C ASN A 223 -12.51 -1.10 17.17
N ASP A 224 -13.71 -1.25 17.74
CA ASP A 224 -14.64 -0.14 17.98
C ASP A 224 -14.08 0.86 18.99
N LYS A 225 -13.37 0.40 20.03
CA LYS A 225 -12.72 1.28 21.01
C LYS A 225 -11.72 2.23 20.35
N ILE A 226 -10.92 1.73 19.40
CA ILE A 226 -9.94 2.54 18.66
C ILE A 226 -10.66 3.53 17.75
N ARG A 227 -11.70 3.09 17.03
CA ARG A 227 -12.50 3.94 16.13
C ARG A 227 -13.23 5.04 16.89
N THR A 228 -13.83 4.73 18.03
CA THR A 228 -14.52 5.71 18.88
C THR A 228 -13.55 6.74 19.45
N ARG A 229 -12.33 6.33 19.83
CA ARG A 229 -11.29 7.28 20.25
C ARG A 229 -10.83 8.16 19.08
N LEU A 230 -10.63 7.57 17.91
CA LEU A 230 -10.19 8.29 16.71
C LEU A 230 -11.15 9.43 16.33
N ALA A 231 -12.46 9.22 16.54
CA ALA A 231 -13.49 10.22 16.27
C ALA A 231 -13.47 11.43 17.24
N LYS A 232 -12.71 11.36 18.35
CA LYS A 232 -12.58 12.47 19.29
C LYS A 232 -11.67 13.57 18.71
N LEU A 233 -12.28 14.72 18.48
CA LEU A 233 -11.62 15.98 18.17
C LEU A 233 -11.13 16.68 19.44
#